data_AF-A0A1A8KI47-F1
#
_entry.id   AF-A0A1A8KI47-F1
#
_cell.length_a   1.000
_cell.length_b   1.000
_cell.length_c   1.000
_cell.angle_alpha   90.00
_cell.angle_beta   90.00
_cell.angle_gamma   90.00
#
_symmetry.space_group_name_H-M   'P 1'
#
loop_
_entity.id
_entity.type
_entity.pdbx_description
1 polymer ?
#
loop_
_entity_poly.entity_id
_entity_poly.type
_entity_poly.pdbx_seq_one_letter_code
_entity_poly.pdbx_strand_id
1 'polypeptide(L)'
;MDSTALELDAVKFAKTAVTYDQNAKYNEAVFYYKEAAQALIYAGMAGSKLEGLQDKVNEYLDRVQALHNAVQSQKNDPLKSRQQVDLERAHFLVTQAFEEDEKGNGDEAIELYTQAVELCIKTSNETSDQTLQTKLKQLARQALDRAEGLKESQSKLTSPQTQDRTGPPGTKPSSCVSSGGTVRQFLPLGPDFSLQDRPQPQPVRAVQSSDPQGQRYTAEEIEVLRSTSTINGIAYVPFMSVDLKERFAFPVPFSDKSGKLALSPKQKAIFSRWVQPDEICNNPTMIMSVSSFSIKQTVVSDCSFVA
;
A
#
# COMPACT_ATOMS: atom_id res chain seq x y z
N MET A 1 0.19 -42.17 -4.84
CA MET A 1 -0.46 -41.00 -5.45
C MET A 1 -1.24 -41.49 -6.65
N ASP A 2 -2.44 -40.97 -6.88
CA ASP A 2 -3.25 -41.34 -8.05
C ASP A 2 -2.77 -40.55 -9.27
N SER A 3 -2.29 -41.26 -10.30
CA SER A 3 -1.80 -40.65 -11.55
C SER A 3 -2.89 -39.83 -12.24
N THR A 4 -4.15 -40.26 -12.15
CA THR A 4 -5.26 -39.59 -12.84
C THR A 4 -5.63 -38.26 -12.20
N ALA A 5 -5.52 -38.16 -10.87
CA ALA A 5 -5.70 -36.91 -10.15
C ALA A 5 -4.61 -35.88 -10.52
N LEU A 6 -3.36 -36.34 -10.63
CA LEU A 6 -2.22 -35.49 -11.01
C LEU A 6 -2.33 -34.98 -12.46
N GLU A 7 -2.85 -35.80 -13.37
CA GLU A 7 -3.17 -35.37 -14.74
C GLU A 7 -4.25 -34.28 -14.79
N LEU A 8 -5.31 -34.44 -13.99
CA LEU A 8 -6.37 -33.43 -13.89
C LEU A 8 -5.87 -32.11 -13.30
N ASP A 9 -5.02 -32.18 -12.27
CA ASP A 9 -4.38 -31.01 -11.68
C ASP A 9 -3.49 -30.29 -12.70
N ALA A 10 -2.69 -31.03 -13.46
CA ALA A 10 -1.87 -30.46 -14.53
C ALA A 10 -2.71 -29.72 -15.58
N VAL A 11 -3.84 -30.30 -16.02
CA VAL A 11 -4.75 -29.65 -16.97
C VAL A 11 -5.38 -28.40 -16.38
N LYS A 12 -5.76 -28.43 -15.09
CA LYS A 12 -6.32 -27.27 -14.40
C LYS A 12 -5.30 -26.13 -14.33
N PHE A 13 -4.09 -26.41 -13.88
CA PHE A 13 -3.00 -25.42 -13.81
C PHE A 13 -2.66 -24.87 -15.19
N ALA A 14 -2.56 -25.71 -16.23
CA ALA A 14 -2.29 -25.27 -17.58
C ALA A 14 -3.36 -24.32 -18.14
N LYS A 15 -4.65 -24.63 -17.92
CA LYS A 15 -5.77 -23.75 -18.32
C LYS A 15 -5.68 -22.40 -17.60
N THR A 16 -5.43 -22.41 -16.29
CA THR A 16 -5.25 -21.19 -15.51
C THR A 16 -4.05 -20.38 -16.00
N ALA A 17 -2.93 -21.03 -16.31
CA ALA A 17 -1.73 -20.39 -16.83
C ALA A 17 -2.00 -19.67 -18.17
N VAL A 18 -2.71 -20.33 -19.10
CA VAL A 18 -3.07 -19.73 -20.40
C VAL A 18 -3.96 -18.50 -20.21
N THR A 19 -4.92 -18.53 -19.30
CA THR A 19 -5.77 -17.37 -19.00
C THR A 19 -4.95 -16.18 -18.49
N TYR A 20 -3.98 -16.42 -17.61
CA TYR A 20 -3.10 -15.35 -17.12
C TYR A 20 -2.15 -14.83 -18.21
N ASP A 21 -1.64 -15.72 -19.06
CA ASP A 21 -0.77 -15.38 -20.18
C ASP A 21 -1.49 -14.47 -21.20
N GLN A 22 -2.72 -14.83 -21.59
CA GLN A 22 -3.56 -14.03 -22.48
C GLN A 22 -3.91 -12.65 -21.90
N ASN A 23 -4.01 -12.56 -20.57
CA ASN A 23 -4.28 -11.31 -19.86
C ASN A 23 -3.01 -10.50 -19.54
N ALA A 24 -1.86 -10.85 -20.13
CA ALA A 24 -0.56 -10.22 -19.89
C ALA A 24 -0.08 -10.23 -18.42
N LYS A 25 -0.62 -11.13 -17.60
CA LYS A 25 -0.22 -11.37 -16.21
C LYS A 25 0.87 -12.43 -16.17
N TYR A 26 2.05 -12.06 -16.65
CA TYR A 26 3.12 -13.01 -16.96
C TYR A 26 3.72 -13.70 -15.72
N ASN A 27 3.78 -13.02 -14.58
CA ASN A 27 4.32 -13.61 -13.34
C ASN A 27 3.42 -14.74 -12.82
N GLU A 28 2.11 -14.52 -12.85
CA GLU A 28 1.09 -15.49 -12.46
C GLU A 28 1.03 -16.65 -13.46
N ALA A 29 1.12 -16.36 -14.76
CA ALA A 29 1.21 -17.39 -15.80
C ALA A 29 2.42 -18.31 -15.59
N VAL A 30 3.60 -17.73 -15.29
CA VAL A 30 4.83 -18.50 -15.00
C VAL A 30 4.63 -19.44 -13.82
N PHE A 31 3.99 -18.98 -12.74
CA PHE A 31 3.72 -19.82 -11.57
C PHE A 31 2.88 -21.05 -11.97
N TYR A 32 1.74 -20.83 -12.63
CA TYR A 32 0.85 -21.93 -12.99
C TYR A 32 1.42 -22.86 -14.07
N TYR A 33 2.25 -22.36 -14.99
CA TYR A 33 2.96 -23.23 -15.93
C TYR A 33 3.99 -24.13 -15.23
N LYS A 34 4.67 -23.64 -14.17
CA LYS A 34 5.57 -24.46 -13.35
C LYS A 34 4.81 -25.54 -12.58
N GLU A 35 3.70 -25.18 -11.93
CA GLU A 35 2.86 -26.16 -11.22
C GLU A 35 2.27 -27.20 -12.17
N ALA A 36 1.86 -26.81 -13.38
CA ALA A 36 1.41 -27.73 -14.42
C ALA A 36 2.52 -28.71 -14.84
N ALA A 37 3.73 -28.22 -15.09
CA ALA A 37 4.88 -29.06 -15.43
C ALA A 37 5.24 -30.04 -14.30
N GLN A 38 5.23 -29.56 -13.04
CA GLN A 38 5.51 -30.38 -11.87
C GLN A 38 4.46 -31.48 -11.67
N ALA A 39 3.18 -31.17 -11.86
CA ALA A 39 2.09 -32.15 -11.79
C ALA A 39 2.23 -33.25 -12.86
N LEU A 40 2.63 -32.91 -14.09
CA LEU A 40 2.90 -33.90 -15.15
C LEU A 40 4.11 -34.80 -14.83
N ILE A 41 5.19 -34.24 -14.25
CA ILE A 41 6.36 -35.03 -13.82
C ILE A 41 5.94 -36.05 -12.76
N TYR A 42 5.16 -35.64 -11.76
CA TYR A 42 4.65 -36.54 -10.74
C TYR A 42 3.66 -37.57 -11.28
N ALA A 43 2.81 -37.21 -12.25
CA ALA A 43 1.93 -38.17 -12.93
C ALA A 43 2.73 -39.26 -13.64
N GLY A 44 3.82 -38.89 -14.34
CA GLY A 44 4.74 -39.84 -14.96
C GLY A 44 5.41 -40.78 -13.95
N MET A 45 5.91 -40.24 -12.84
CA MET A 45 6.50 -41.04 -11.74
C MET A 45 5.49 -41.97 -11.07
N ALA A 46 4.21 -41.59 -11.02
CA ALA A 46 3.12 -42.40 -10.50
C ALA A 46 2.63 -43.49 -11.48
N GLY A 47 3.23 -43.61 -12.66
CA GLY A 47 2.90 -44.64 -13.65
C GLY A 47 1.77 -44.26 -14.60
N SER A 48 1.57 -42.96 -14.86
CA SER A 48 0.65 -42.49 -15.89
C SER A 48 0.93 -43.14 -17.25
N LYS A 49 -0.14 -43.45 -17.98
CA LYS A 49 -0.10 -44.03 -19.33
C LYS A 49 -0.24 -42.97 -20.43
N LEU A 50 -0.24 -41.69 -20.06
CA LEU A 50 -0.45 -40.60 -20.99
C LEU A 50 0.82 -40.40 -21.86
N GLU A 51 0.70 -40.61 -23.16
CA GLU A 51 1.81 -40.42 -24.08
C GLU A 51 2.15 -38.94 -24.24
N GLY A 52 3.44 -38.61 -24.45
CA GLY A 52 3.88 -37.22 -24.67
C GLY A 52 3.93 -36.33 -23.43
N LEU A 53 3.85 -36.90 -22.22
CA LEU A 53 4.03 -36.17 -20.95
C LEU A 53 5.29 -35.30 -20.94
N GLN A 54 6.41 -35.88 -21.35
CA GLN A 54 7.70 -35.19 -21.35
C GLN A 54 7.73 -34.01 -22.33
N ASP A 55 7.10 -34.16 -23.50
CA ASP A 55 7.00 -33.10 -24.50
C ASP A 55 6.16 -31.93 -23.97
N LYS A 56 5.05 -32.22 -23.26
CA LYS A 56 4.22 -31.19 -22.62
C LYS A 56 4.92 -30.49 -21.46
N VAL A 57 5.71 -31.22 -20.67
CA VAL A 57 6.56 -30.62 -19.63
C VAL A 57 7.55 -29.63 -20.26
N ASN A 58 8.23 -30.04 -21.34
CA ASN A 58 9.17 -29.18 -22.05
C ASN A 58 8.47 -27.93 -22.63
N GLU A 59 7.29 -28.09 -23.25
CA GLU A 59 6.50 -26.97 -23.77
C GLU A 59 6.15 -25.93 -22.69
N TYR A 60 5.75 -26.37 -21.50
CA TYR A 60 5.46 -25.47 -20.38
C TYR A 60 6.72 -24.79 -19.85
N LEU A 61 7.86 -25.49 -19.77
CA LEU A 61 9.13 -24.90 -19.33
C LEU A 61 9.69 -23.91 -20.36
N ASP A 62 9.58 -24.20 -21.65
CA ASP A 62 9.94 -23.28 -22.73
C ASP A 62 9.08 -22.02 -22.69
N ARG A 63 7.77 -22.17 -22.45
CA ARG A 63 6.88 -21.01 -22.28
C ARG A 63 7.24 -20.19 -21.05
N VAL A 64 7.56 -20.83 -19.92
CA VAL A 64 8.07 -20.16 -18.71
C VAL A 64 9.32 -19.34 -19.01
N GLN A 65 10.26 -19.90 -19.77
CA GLN A 65 11.48 -19.20 -20.15
C GLN A 65 11.20 -18.01 -21.09
N ALA A 66 10.30 -18.19 -22.07
CA ALA A 66 9.87 -17.10 -22.95
C ALA A 66 9.19 -15.97 -22.16
N LEU A 67 8.32 -16.31 -21.19
CA LEU A 67 7.65 -15.34 -20.32
C LEU A 67 8.65 -14.62 -19.40
N HIS A 68 9.64 -15.31 -18.84
CA HIS A 68 10.72 -14.66 -18.09
C HIS A 68 11.49 -13.66 -18.95
N ASN A 69 11.84 -14.01 -20.19
CA ASN A 69 12.53 -13.11 -21.11
C ASN A 69 11.65 -11.90 -21.47
N ALA A 70 10.34 -12.09 -21.64
CA ALA A 70 9.38 -11.01 -21.88
C ALA A 70 9.28 -10.06 -20.68
N VAL A 71 9.17 -10.61 -19.46
CA VAL A 71 9.15 -9.82 -18.22
C VAL A 71 10.48 -9.12 -17.99
N GLN A 72 11.61 -9.75 -18.30
CA GLN A 72 12.94 -9.14 -18.21
C GLN A 72 13.11 -8.02 -19.24
N SER A 73 12.50 -8.15 -20.41
CA SER A 73 12.45 -7.09 -21.41
C SER A 73 11.57 -5.93 -20.97
N GLN A 74 10.45 -6.19 -20.28
CA GLN A 74 9.63 -5.15 -19.63
C GLN A 74 10.34 -4.46 -18.46
N LYS A 75 11.22 -5.18 -17.73
CA LYS A 75 12.06 -4.56 -16.69
C LYS A 75 13.05 -3.53 -17.23
N ASN A 76 13.31 -3.51 -18.54
CA ASN A 76 14.12 -2.49 -19.19
C ASN A 76 13.29 -1.27 -19.65
N ASP A 77 12.03 -1.15 -19.23
CA ASP A 77 11.31 0.11 -19.38
C ASP A 77 12.15 1.25 -18.79
N PRO A 78 12.30 2.38 -19.50
CA PRO A 78 13.05 3.50 -18.97
C PRO A 78 12.52 3.88 -17.60
N LEU A 79 13.43 4.18 -16.68
CA LEU A 79 13.06 4.60 -15.34
C LEU A 79 12.12 5.80 -15.41
N LYS A 80 11.11 5.81 -14.55
CA LYS A 80 10.17 6.93 -14.42
C LYS A 80 10.98 8.21 -14.22
N SER A 81 10.60 9.24 -14.96
CA SER A 81 11.15 10.57 -14.73
C SER A 81 10.77 11.05 -13.33
N ARG A 82 11.60 11.92 -12.76
CA ARG A 82 11.31 12.55 -11.46
C ARG A 82 9.91 13.17 -11.41
N GLN A 83 9.48 13.81 -12.50
CA GLN A 83 8.18 14.47 -12.58
C GLN A 83 7.01 13.46 -12.60
N GLN A 84 7.21 12.26 -13.14
CA GLN A 84 6.23 11.17 -13.05
C GLN A 84 6.16 10.61 -11.62
N VAL A 85 7.29 10.44 -10.95
CA VAL A 85 7.33 10.01 -9.54
C VAL A 85 6.66 11.05 -8.64
N ASP A 86 6.89 12.34 -8.87
CA ASP A 86 6.26 13.42 -8.11
C ASP A 86 4.74 13.49 -8.37
N LEU A 87 4.25 13.12 -9.57
CA LEU A 87 2.82 12.96 -9.83
C LEU A 87 2.21 11.81 -9.00
N GLU A 88 2.88 10.65 -8.95
CA GLU A 88 2.42 9.50 -8.16
C GLU A 88 2.37 9.84 -6.66
N ARG A 89 3.38 10.57 -6.17
CA ARG A 89 3.42 11.09 -4.79
C ARG A 89 2.30 12.08 -4.52
N ALA A 90 2.01 12.99 -5.44
CA ALA A 90 0.90 13.92 -5.30
C ALA A 90 -0.46 13.19 -5.26
N HIS A 91 -0.63 12.15 -6.08
CA HIS A 91 -1.80 11.28 -6.01
C HIS A 91 -1.93 10.60 -4.65
N PHE A 92 -0.84 10.05 -4.12
CA PHE A 92 -0.84 9.39 -2.80
C PHE A 92 -1.22 10.37 -1.67
N LEU A 93 -0.69 11.60 -1.70
CA LEU A 93 -1.07 12.65 -0.75
C LEU A 93 -2.57 12.98 -0.83
N VAL A 94 -3.14 13.09 -2.03
CA VAL A 94 -4.58 13.32 -2.22
C VAL A 94 -5.42 12.15 -1.69
N THR A 95 -4.98 10.90 -1.91
CA THR A 95 -5.66 9.72 -1.35
C THR A 95 -5.67 9.75 0.17
N GLN A 96 -4.53 10.07 0.81
CA GLN A 96 -4.49 10.19 2.26
C GLN A 96 -5.35 11.35 2.78
N ALA A 97 -5.33 12.50 2.09
CA ALA A 97 -6.17 13.64 2.42
C ALA A 97 -7.66 13.28 2.39
N PHE A 98 -8.06 12.46 1.42
CA PHE A 98 -9.42 11.96 1.30
C PHE A 98 -9.79 11.01 2.44
N GLU A 99 -8.91 10.10 2.83
CA GLU A 99 -9.15 9.21 3.98
C GLU A 99 -9.31 9.99 5.30
N GLU A 100 -8.50 11.03 5.51
CA GLU A 100 -8.61 11.89 6.69
C GLU A 100 -9.88 12.76 6.68
N ASP A 101 -10.29 13.22 5.49
CA ASP A 101 -11.56 13.90 5.27
C ASP A 101 -12.76 13.01 5.62
N GLU A 102 -12.77 11.75 5.15
CA GLU A 102 -13.83 10.78 5.49
C GLU A 102 -13.87 10.44 6.99
N LYS A 103 -12.72 10.45 7.67
CA LYS A 103 -12.63 10.27 9.13
C LYS A 103 -13.10 11.51 9.92
N GLY A 104 -13.34 12.63 9.25
CA GLY A 104 -13.72 13.91 9.87
C GLY A 104 -12.54 14.71 10.44
N ASN A 105 -11.30 14.32 10.13
CA ASN A 105 -10.08 15.01 10.55
C ASN A 105 -9.78 16.18 9.58
N GLY A 106 -10.68 17.18 9.56
CA GLY A 106 -10.64 18.25 8.56
C GLY A 106 -9.34 19.06 8.51
N ASP A 107 -8.72 19.34 9.67
CA ASP A 107 -7.47 20.11 9.72
C ASP A 107 -6.32 19.36 9.03
N GLU A 108 -6.21 18.05 9.30
CA GLU A 108 -5.23 17.16 8.72
C GLU A 108 -5.45 16.98 7.22
N ALA A 109 -6.71 16.79 6.81
CA ALA A 109 -7.10 16.70 5.40
C ALA A 109 -6.71 17.97 4.62
N ILE A 110 -7.00 19.16 5.17
CA ILE A 110 -6.64 20.44 4.55
C ILE A 110 -5.12 20.55 4.37
N GLU A 111 -4.34 20.15 5.37
CA GLU A 111 -2.88 20.18 5.27
C GLU A 111 -2.36 19.25 4.17
N LEU A 112 -2.87 18.00 4.10
CA LEU A 112 -2.48 17.04 3.08
C LEU A 112 -2.89 17.47 1.66
N TYR A 113 -4.09 18.01 1.50
CA TYR A 113 -4.51 18.60 0.21
C TYR A 113 -3.61 19.76 -0.19
N THR A 114 -3.26 20.65 0.74
CA THR A 114 -2.38 21.80 0.48
C THR A 114 -1.00 21.34 0.00
N GLN A 115 -0.41 20.37 0.70
CA GLN A 115 0.87 19.76 0.34
C GLN A 115 0.83 19.11 -1.06
N ALA A 116 -0.26 18.42 -1.40
CA ALA A 116 -0.44 17.84 -2.73
C ALA A 116 -0.52 18.92 -3.83
N VAL A 117 -1.23 20.02 -3.57
CA VAL A 117 -1.35 21.16 -4.49
C VAL A 117 0.01 21.81 -4.74
N GLU A 118 0.76 22.09 -3.67
CA GLU A 118 2.10 22.68 -3.77
C GLU A 118 3.04 21.80 -4.62
N LEU A 119 3.03 20.48 -4.36
CA LEU A 119 3.81 19.52 -5.15
C LEU A 119 3.39 19.53 -6.62
N CYS A 120 2.08 19.51 -6.90
CA CYS A 120 1.56 19.53 -8.27
C CYS A 120 1.98 20.78 -9.04
N ILE A 121 1.87 21.97 -8.42
CA ILE A 121 2.24 23.24 -9.04
C ILE A 121 3.74 23.28 -9.31
N LYS A 122 4.56 22.88 -8.31
CA LYS A 122 6.01 22.82 -8.46
C LYS A 122 6.41 21.93 -9.62
N THR A 123 5.94 20.69 -9.64
CA THR A 123 6.25 19.71 -10.70
C THR A 123 5.72 20.15 -12.06
N SER A 124 4.55 20.80 -12.11
CA SER A 124 3.99 21.30 -13.37
C SER A 124 4.81 22.43 -13.98
N ASN A 125 5.52 23.21 -13.17
CA ASN A 125 6.39 24.29 -13.65
C ASN A 125 7.77 23.76 -14.09
N GLU A 126 8.21 22.63 -13.53
CA GLU A 126 9.48 21.99 -13.86
C GLU A 126 9.39 21.08 -15.10
N THR A 127 8.22 20.54 -15.42
CA THR A 127 8.04 19.63 -16.57
C THR A 127 7.73 20.37 -17.88
N SER A 128 8.26 19.88 -18.99
CA SER A 128 7.94 20.36 -20.35
C SER A 128 6.85 19.53 -21.06
N ASP A 129 6.43 18.40 -20.48
CA ASP A 129 5.41 17.54 -21.06
C ASP A 129 4.01 18.12 -20.81
N GLN A 130 3.35 18.53 -21.89
CA GLN A 130 2.03 19.15 -21.83
C GLN A 130 0.94 18.23 -21.27
N THR A 131 1.05 16.92 -21.49
CA THR A 131 0.07 15.94 -20.99
C THR A 131 0.21 15.78 -19.48
N LEU A 132 1.44 15.69 -18.99
CA LEU A 132 1.76 15.63 -17.57
C LEU A 132 1.39 16.92 -16.84
N GLN A 133 1.70 18.09 -17.42
CA GLN A 133 1.27 19.39 -16.89
C GLN A 133 -0.25 19.46 -16.72
N THR A 134 -1.00 18.97 -17.71
CA THR A 134 -2.47 19.01 -17.67
C THR A 134 -3.00 18.14 -16.52
N LYS A 135 -2.44 16.94 -16.33
CA LYS A 135 -2.80 16.05 -15.21
C LYS A 135 -2.49 16.69 -13.85
N LEU A 136 -1.28 17.25 -13.69
CA LEU A 136 -0.86 17.92 -12.44
C LEU A 136 -1.76 19.13 -12.12
N LYS A 137 -2.07 19.96 -13.11
CA LYS A 137 -2.97 21.11 -12.94
C LYS A 137 -4.38 20.68 -12.60
N GLN A 138 -4.87 19.59 -13.20
CA GLN A 138 -6.19 19.05 -12.88
C GLN A 138 -6.24 18.54 -11.43
N LEU A 139 -5.25 17.75 -11.02
CA LEU A 139 -5.18 17.21 -9.66
C LEU A 139 -5.06 18.35 -8.62
N ALA A 140 -4.23 19.35 -8.90
CA ALA A 140 -4.10 20.54 -8.04
C ALA A 140 -5.42 21.29 -7.86
N ARG A 141 -6.18 21.51 -8.95
CA ARG A 141 -7.49 22.18 -8.87
C ARG A 141 -8.48 21.39 -8.02
N GLN A 142 -8.58 20.08 -8.24
CA GLN A 142 -9.48 19.21 -7.48
C GLN A 142 -9.14 19.21 -5.98
N ALA A 143 -7.86 19.09 -5.65
CA ALA A 143 -7.40 19.13 -4.26
C ALA A 143 -7.65 20.50 -3.61
N LEU A 144 -7.42 21.59 -4.35
CA LEU A 144 -7.65 22.96 -3.86
C LEU A 144 -9.14 23.22 -3.60
N ASP A 145 -10.01 22.92 -4.56
CA ASP A 145 -11.46 23.11 -4.44
C ASP A 145 -12.00 22.36 -3.21
N ARG A 146 -11.49 21.14 -2.95
CA ARG A 146 -11.90 20.35 -1.79
C ARG A 146 -11.39 20.96 -0.47
N ALA A 147 -10.13 21.38 -0.42
CA ALA A 147 -9.54 22.03 0.75
C ALA A 147 -10.27 23.33 1.13
N GLU A 148 -10.62 24.14 0.13
CA GLU A 148 -11.41 25.36 0.33
C GLU A 148 -12.81 25.05 0.87
N GLY A 149 -13.49 24.07 0.30
CA GLY A 149 -14.81 23.64 0.78
C GLY A 149 -14.79 23.11 2.23
N LEU A 150 -13.71 22.43 2.63
CA LEU A 150 -13.51 22.00 4.02
C LEU A 150 -13.29 23.19 4.97
N LYS A 151 -12.44 24.14 4.57
CA LYS A 151 -12.14 25.34 5.35
C LYS A 151 -13.38 26.22 5.55
N GLU A 152 -14.19 26.39 4.52
CA GLU A 152 -15.48 27.09 4.63
C GLU A 152 -16.43 26.39 5.60
N SER A 153 -16.52 25.05 5.53
CA SER A 153 -17.38 24.25 6.40
C SER A 153 -16.94 24.35 7.86
N GLN A 154 -15.64 24.35 8.15
CA GLN A 154 -15.10 24.57 9.49
C GLN A 154 -15.40 25.98 10.00
N SER A 155 -15.24 27.01 9.15
CA SER A 155 -15.47 28.41 9.53
C SER A 155 -16.92 28.68 9.96
N LYS A 156 -17.90 28.03 9.30
CA LYS A 156 -19.33 28.11 9.62
C LYS A 156 -19.69 27.45 10.96
N LEU A 157 -18.91 26.45 11.39
CA LEU A 157 -19.09 25.78 12.69
C LEU A 157 -18.49 26.57 13.86
N THR A 158 -17.46 27.38 13.61
CA THR A 158 -16.74 28.17 14.62
C THR A 158 -17.32 29.56 14.90
N SER A 159 -18.36 30.02 14.20
CA SER A 159 -19.04 31.29 14.53
C SER A 159 -19.94 31.13 15.76
N PRO A 160 -19.70 31.86 16.89
CA PRO A 160 -20.59 31.83 18.04
C PRO A 160 -21.90 32.56 17.70
N GLN A 161 -23.02 31.85 17.79
CA GLN A 161 -24.34 32.49 17.82
C GLN A 161 -24.49 33.29 19.12
N THR A 162 -24.22 34.58 19.08
CA THR A 162 -24.80 35.54 20.01
C THR A 162 -26.21 35.88 19.51
N GLN A 163 -27.24 35.28 20.09
CA GLN A 163 -28.60 35.84 20.08
C GLN A 163 -29.07 35.99 21.52
N ASP A 164 -29.17 37.25 21.95
CA ASP A 164 -29.79 37.65 23.21
C ASP A 164 -31.16 38.30 22.91
N ARG A 165 -32.21 37.75 23.54
CA ARG A 165 -33.54 38.31 23.94
C ARG A 165 -34.46 38.97 22.88
N THR A 166 -35.81 38.90 22.87
CA THR A 166 -36.88 38.52 23.84
C THR A 166 -38.26 38.55 23.13
N GLY A 167 -39.22 37.66 23.46
CA GLY A 167 -40.68 37.94 23.46
C GLY A 167 -41.62 37.02 22.62
N PRO A 168 -42.86 36.69 23.06
CA PRO A 168 -43.53 35.39 22.82
C PRO A 168 -44.95 35.49 22.14
N PRO A 169 -45.90 34.52 22.28
CA PRO A 169 -46.10 33.34 21.43
C PRO A 169 -47.45 33.34 20.66
N GLY A 170 -47.55 32.58 19.56
CA GLY A 170 -48.82 32.40 18.82
C GLY A 170 -48.87 31.19 17.88
N THR A 171 -49.63 30.19 18.32
CA THR A 171 -50.53 29.28 17.55
C THR A 171 -50.03 28.47 16.33
N LYS A 172 -50.22 27.14 16.46
CA LYS A 172 -50.00 25.99 15.54
C LYS A 172 -50.89 26.02 14.26
N PRO A 173 -50.93 24.93 13.46
CA PRO A 173 -49.89 24.22 12.71
C PRO A 173 -50.23 24.14 11.20
N SER A 174 -49.28 23.87 10.31
CA SER A 174 -49.60 23.41 8.95
C SER A 174 -48.51 22.53 8.36
N SER A 175 -48.94 21.34 7.97
CA SER A 175 -48.26 20.34 7.16
C SER A 175 -47.94 20.85 5.75
N CYS A 176 -46.75 20.57 5.22
CA CYS A 176 -46.56 19.76 3.99
C CYS A 176 -45.10 19.82 3.46
N VAL A 177 -44.56 18.62 3.25
CA VAL A 177 -43.78 18.17 2.07
C VAL A 177 -42.63 19.06 1.57
N SER A 178 -41.40 18.68 1.92
CA SER A 178 -40.20 19.09 1.16
C SER A 178 -39.85 18.01 0.13
N SER A 179 -39.89 18.40 -1.14
CA SER A 179 -39.39 17.64 -2.29
C SER A 179 -37.97 18.07 -2.64
N GLY A 180 -37.08 17.08 -2.77
CA GLY A 180 -36.10 16.91 -3.85
C GLY A 180 -35.04 17.99 -4.12
N GLY A 181 -33.81 17.74 -3.65
CA GLY A 181 -32.57 18.34 -4.17
C GLY A 181 -31.47 17.28 -4.25
N THR A 182 -31.10 16.89 -5.47
CA THR A 182 -30.37 15.68 -5.85
C THR A 182 -28.87 15.76 -5.56
N VAL A 183 -28.36 14.93 -4.63
CA VAL A 183 -26.92 14.63 -4.50
C VAL A 183 -26.57 13.58 -5.55
N ARG A 184 -25.63 13.88 -6.45
CA ARG A 184 -25.10 12.91 -7.41
C ARG A 184 -24.25 11.87 -6.68
N GLN A 185 -24.82 10.69 -6.48
CA GLN A 185 -24.09 9.49 -6.04
C GLN A 185 -23.16 9.02 -7.17
N PHE A 186 -21.88 8.88 -6.87
CA PHE A 186 -20.96 8.08 -7.68
C PHE A 186 -21.13 6.60 -7.30
N LEU A 187 -21.40 5.75 -8.28
CA LEU A 187 -21.54 4.31 -8.10
C LEU A 187 -20.15 3.65 -7.93
N PRO A 188 -19.95 2.78 -6.94
CA PRO A 188 -18.79 1.90 -6.89
C PRO A 188 -18.94 0.76 -7.92
N LEU A 189 -17.81 0.37 -8.51
CA LEU A 189 -17.71 -0.76 -9.44
C LEU A 189 -17.94 -2.10 -8.70
N GLY A 190 -18.97 -2.84 -9.11
CA GLY A 190 -18.97 -4.30 -9.28
C GLY A 190 -19.07 -5.22 -8.04
N PRO A 191 -19.99 -6.21 -8.01
CA PRO A 191 -20.08 -7.21 -6.96
C PRO A 191 -19.29 -8.46 -7.36
N ASP A 192 -18.09 -8.66 -6.82
CA ASP A 192 -17.47 -10.00 -6.74
C ASP A 192 -16.23 -9.99 -5.84
N PHE A 193 -16.47 -9.86 -4.53
CA PHE A 193 -15.57 -10.37 -3.49
C PHE A 193 -16.42 -10.71 -2.26
N SER A 194 -17.04 -11.89 -2.27
CA SER A 194 -17.71 -12.42 -1.08
C SER A 194 -16.69 -13.19 -0.24
N LEU A 195 -16.28 -12.60 0.89
CA LEU A 195 -15.48 -13.26 1.94
C LEU A 195 -16.38 -14.05 2.89
N GLN A 196 -17.16 -14.99 2.35
CA GLN A 196 -17.97 -15.92 3.15
C GLN A 196 -17.52 -17.35 2.87
N ASP A 197 -16.32 -17.68 3.34
CA ASP A 197 -16.00 -19.04 3.77
C ASP A 197 -14.69 -19.03 4.56
N ARG A 198 -14.79 -18.90 5.89
CA ARG A 198 -13.71 -19.32 6.80
C ARG A 198 -14.33 -20.10 7.96
N PRO A 199 -13.89 -21.34 8.22
CA PRO A 199 -14.40 -22.15 9.32
C PRO A 199 -14.11 -21.50 10.67
N GLN A 200 -15.06 -21.64 11.60
CA GLN A 200 -15.03 -21.09 12.96
C GLN A 200 -13.65 -21.21 13.63
N PRO A 201 -13.08 -20.12 14.18
CA PRO A 201 -11.95 -20.22 15.08
C PRO A 201 -12.43 -20.74 16.44
N GLN A 202 -11.84 -21.85 16.89
CA GLN A 202 -11.78 -22.19 18.31
C GLN A 202 -11.17 -21.02 19.10
N PRO A 203 -11.52 -20.82 20.38
CA PRO A 203 -11.00 -19.72 21.18
C PRO A 203 -9.51 -19.96 21.49
N VAL A 204 -8.64 -19.53 20.60
CA VAL A 204 -7.22 -19.33 20.90
C VAL A 204 -7.18 -18.13 21.84
N ARG A 205 -6.64 -18.31 23.05
CA ARG A 205 -6.46 -17.22 24.03
C ARG A 205 -5.82 -16.03 23.33
N ALA A 206 -6.60 -14.96 23.17
CA ALA A 206 -6.07 -13.65 22.87
C ALA A 206 -5.06 -13.33 23.98
N VAL A 207 -3.81 -13.09 23.60
CA VAL A 207 -2.90 -12.33 24.45
C VAL A 207 -3.63 -11.02 24.69
N GLN A 208 -4.01 -10.79 25.94
CA GLN A 208 -4.79 -9.64 26.36
C GLN A 208 -4.05 -8.37 25.95
N SER A 209 -4.47 -7.77 24.84
CA SER A 209 -4.26 -6.35 24.60
C SER A 209 -5.07 -5.64 25.70
N SER A 210 -4.34 -5.17 26.70
CA SER A 210 -4.85 -4.44 27.85
C SER A 210 -5.81 -3.32 27.46
N ASP A 211 -6.80 -3.13 28.32
CA ASP A 211 -7.90 -2.16 28.29
C ASP A 211 -7.64 -0.76 27.68
N PRO A 212 -8.69 -0.07 27.18
CA PRO A 212 -8.64 1.32 26.71
C PRO A 212 -8.37 2.37 27.81
N GLN A 213 -8.01 1.96 29.01
CA GLN A 213 -7.41 2.80 30.05
C GLN A 213 -5.92 2.47 30.12
N GLY A 214 -5.16 3.02 29.17
CA GLY A 214 -3.70 2.90 29.16
C GLY A 214 -3.13 3.25 30.53
N GLN A 215 -2.41 2.32 31.14
CA GLN A 215 -1.57 2.62 32.29
C GLN A 215 -0.63 3.76 31.86
N ARG A 216 -0.90 4.96 32.37
CA ARG A 216 0.06 6.05 32.28
C ARG A 216 1.27 5.59 33.09
N TYR A 217 2.41 5.42 32.42
CA TYR A 217 3.68 5.13 33.07
C TYR A 217 3.87 6.05 34.28
N THR A 218 4.36 5.49 35.40
CA THR A 218 4.68 6.32 36.56
C THR A 218 5.84 7.26 36.25
N ALA A 219 6.07 8.27 37.08
CA ALA A 219 7.18 9.20 36.88
C ALA A 219 8.54 8.47 36.88
N GLU A 220 8.68 7.45 37.74
CA GLU A 220 9.86 6.61 37.84
C GLU A 220 10.03 5.73 36.59
N GLU A 221 8.95 5.13 36.09
CA GLU A 221 8.97 4.33 34.86
C GLU A 221 9.33 5.19 33.64
N ILE A 222 8.79 6.41 33.54
CA ILE A 222 9.15 7.37 32.48
C ILE A 222 10.63 7.74 32.57
N GLU A 223 11.18 7.92 33.77
CA GLU A 223 12.60 8.22 33.95
C GLU A 223 13.48 7.05 33.51
N VAL A 224 13.14 5.83 33.93
CA VAL A 224 13.82 4.62 33.49
C VAL A 224 13.76 4.53 31.96
N LEU A 225 12.57 4.65 31.37
CA LEU A 225 12.39 4.61 29.92
C LEU A 225 13.22 5.68 29.23
N ARG A 226 13.25 6.93 29.73
CA ARG A 226 14.07 8.02 29.14
C ARG A 226 15.57 7.70 29.18
N SER A 227 16.03 7.12 30.29
CA SER A 227 17.44 6.72 30.42
C SER A 227 17.81 5.55 29.51
N THR A 228 16.93 4.54 29.39
CA THR A 228 17.20 3.32 28.62
C THR A 228 16.85 3.44 27.13
N SER A 229 16.05 4.44 26.75
CA SER A 229 15.67 4.70 25.35
C SER A 229 16.77 5.37 24.54
N THR A 230 17.83 5.86 25.17
CA THR A 230 18.94 6.47 24.43
C THR A 230 19.99 5.43 24.09
N ILE A 231 20.06 5.02 22.82
CA ILE A 231 21.06 4.07 22.32
C ILE A 231 21.98 4.82 21.36
N ASN A 232 23.29 4.81 21.61
CA ASN A 232 24.29 5.51 20.80
C ASN A 232 24.00 7.03 20.62
N GLY A 233 23.41 7.67 21.63
CA GLY A 233 23.02 9.08 21.58
C GLY A 233 21.75 9.38 20.77
N ILE A 234 21.09 8.35 20.25
CA ILE A 234 19.81 8.44 19.54
C ILE A 234 18.70 8.03 20.51
N ALA A 235 17.68 8.88 20.64
CA ALA A 235 16.51 8.60 21.47
C ALA A 235 15.51 7.73 20.71
N TYR A 236 15.21 6.56 21.27
CA TYR A 236 14.21 5.60 20.78
C TYR A 236 13.00 5.62 21.71
N VAL A 237 12.05 6.49 21.41
CA VAL A 237 10.85 6.63 22.25
C VAL A 237 9.98 5.35 22.17
N PRO A 238 9.32 4.95 23.27
CA PRO A 238 8.30 3.90 23.23
C PRO A 238 7.19 4.25 22.25
N PHE A 239 6.44 3.24 21.77
CA PHE A 239 5.23 3.50 20.98
C PHE A 239 4.26 4.37 21.79
N MET A 240 4.05 5.59 21.32
CA MET A 240 3.17 6.59 21.92
C MET A 240 1.93 6.76 21.06
N SER A 241 0.86 7.30 21.64
CA SER A 241 -0.36 7.61 20.89
C SER A 241 -0.15 8.67 19.79
N VAL A 242 0.93 9.45 19.85
CA VAL A 242 1.32 10.37 18.77
C VAL A 242 1.78 9.61 17.51
N ASP A 243 2.35 8.40 17.65
CA ASP A 243 2.80 7.58 16.51
C ASP A 243 1.61 7.10 15.67
N LEU A 244 0.40 7.04 16.26
CA LEU A 244 -0.84 6.78 15.51
C LEU A 244 -1.17 7.88 14.51
N LYS A 245 -0.59 9.07 14.67
CA LYS A 245 -0.74 10.22 13.79
C LYS A 245 0.49 10.42 12.90
N GLU A 246 1.43 9.48 12.90
CA GLU A 246 2.60 9.58 12.04
C GLU A 246 2.17 9.56 10.58
N ARG A 247 2.70 10.52 9.82
CA ARG A 247 2.43 10.62 8.39
C ARG A 247 3.39 9.72 7.64
N PHE A 248 2.86 8.92 6.73
CA PHE A 248 3.66 8.09 5.84
C PHE A 248 3.71 8.65 4.41
N ALA A 249 2.90 9.66 4.09
CA ALA A 249 2.99 10.43 2.87
C ALA A 249 3.74 11.74 3.12
N PHE A 250 4.75 12.01 2.30
CA PHE A 250 5.47 13.27 2.32
C PHE A 250 5.64 13.79 0.89
N PRO A 251 5.60 15.11 0.65
CA PRO A 251 5.86 15.72 -0.67
C PRO A 251 7.30 15.54 -1.13
N VAL A 252 8.21 15.35 -0.19
CA VAL A 252 9.65 15.20 -0.42
C VAL A 252 10.10 13.87 0.18
N PRO A 253 11.02 13.13 -0.47
CA PRO A 253 11.55 11.90 0.11
C PRO A 253 12.11 12.13 1.51
N PHE A 254 11.84 11.18 2.39
CA PHE A 254 12.39 11.21 3.75
C PHE A 254 13.92 11.23 3.70
N SER A 255 14.50 12.07 4.57
CA SER A 255 15.95 12.14 4.78
C SER A 255 16.22 11.92 6.26
N ASP A 256 16.99 10.87 6.58
CA ASP A 256 17.39 10.59 7.95
C ASP A 256 18.28 11.72 8.48
N LYS A 257 17.88 12.31 9.61
CA LYS A 257 18.62 13.36 10.31
C LYS A 257 19.97 12.87 10.83
N SER A 258 20.08 11.58 11.13
CA SER A 258 21.32 10.92 11.59
C SER A 258 22.22 10.52 10.42
N GLY A 259 21.75 10.70 9.18
CA GLY A 259 22.50 10.39 7.98
C GLY A 259 22.48 8.91 7.61
N LYS A 260 23.49 8.49 6.84
CA LYS A 260 23.57 7.11 6.31
C LYS A 260 24.23 6.18 7.34
N LEU A 261 23.82 4.91 7.33
CA LEU A 261 24.37 3.90 8.22
C LEU A 261 25.90 3.79 8.06
N ALA A 262 26.62 3.80 9.20
CA ALA A 262 28.05 3.58 9.22
C ALA A 262 28.38 2.15 8.80
N LEU A 263 29.19 2.01 7.74
CA LEU A 263 29.56 0.70 7.20
C LEU A 263 30.86 0.19 7.81
N SER A 264 30.90 -1.10 8.15
CA SER A 264 32.13 -1.82 8.53
C SER A 264 33.12 -1.89 7.35
N PRO A 265 34.43 -2.15 7.59
CA PRO A 265 35.41 -2.30 6.51
C PRO A 265 35.01 -3.36 5.47
N LYS A 266 34.42 -4.49 5.91
CA LYS A 266 33.93 -5.54 5.02
C LYS A 266 32.76 -5.06 4.14
N GLN A 267 31.80 -4.35 4.73
CA GLN A 267 30.68 -3.78 3.97
C GLN A 267 31.17 -2.73 2.98
N LYS A 268 32.07 -1.82 3.40
CA LYS A 268 32.65 -0.79 2.51
C LYS A 268 33.33 -1.39 1.28
N ALA A 269 33.97 -2.55 1.41
CA ALA A 269 34.65 -3.20 0.29
C ALA A 269 33.71 -3.68 -0.82
N ILE A 270 32.46 -4.01 -0.50
CA ILE A 270 31.44 -4.49 -1.45
C ILE A 270 30.30 -3.47 -1.67
N PHE A 271 30.35 -2.33 -0.99
CA PHE A 271 29.31 -1.34 -1.02
C PHE A 271 29.38 -0.52 -2.31
N SER A 272 28.26 -0.46 -3.03
CA SER A 272 28.15 0.37 -4.24
C SER A 272 27.71 1.79 -3.90
N ARG A 273 26.45 1.96 -3.52
CA ARG A 273 25.86 3.25 -3.13
C ARG A 273 24.52 3.05 -2.43
N TRP A 274 24.08 4.09 -1.72
CA TRP A 274 22.71 4.22 -1.24
C TRP A 274 21.87 4.73 -2.40
N VAL A 275 20.77 4.04 -2.70
CA VAL A 275 19.84 4.38 -3.78
C VAL A 275 18.42 4.24 -3.24
N GLN A 276 17.52 5.07 -3.76
CA GLN A 276 16.09 4.89 -3.49
C GLN A 276 15.53 3.81 -4.41
N PRO A 277 14.46 3.10 -4.03
CA PRO A 277 13.87 2.03 -4.85
C PRO A 277 13.44 2.49 -6.26
N ASP A 278 12.92 3.70 -6.38
CA ASP A 278 12.50 4.33 -7.63
C ASP A 278 13.67 4.66 -8.57
N GLU A 279 14.90 4.80 -8.05
CA GLU A 279 16.11 5.00 -8.86
C GLU A 279 16.63 3.71 -9.50
N ILE A 280 16.08 2.55 -9.13
CA ILE A 280 16.51 1.24 -9.64
C ILE A 280 15.38 0.42 -10.24
N CYS A 281 14.12 0.74 -9.93
CA CYS A 281 12.94 0.01 -10.41
C CYS A 281 11.69 0.90 -10.42
N ASN A 282 10.88 0.83 -11.48
CA ASN A 282 9.64 1.60 -11.62
C ASN A 282 8.52 1.18 -10.65
N ASN A 283 8.52 -0.09 -10.23
CA ASN A 283 7.47 -0.70 -9.43
C ASN A 283 8.09 -1.59 -8.34
N PRO A 284 8.78 -1.00 -7.35
CA PRO A 284 9.37 -1.77 -6.26
C PRO A 284 8.26 -2.49 -5.49
N THR A 285 8.41 -3.79 -5.30
CA THR A 285 7.46 -4.63 -4.55
C THR A 285 8.19 -5.18 -3.33
N MET A 286 7.70 -4.86 -2.13
CA MET A 286 8.34 -5.28 -0.88
C MET A 286 8.29 -6.80 -0.68
N ILE A 287 7.15 -7.42 -1.00
CA ILE A 287 6.95 -8.87 -0.88
C ILE A 287 6.26 -9.37 -2.16
N MET A 288 6.99 -10.08 -3.01
CA MET A 288 6.45 -10.67 -4.25
C MET A 288 5.86 -12.07 -4.02
N SER A 289 6.47 -12.85 -3.13
CA SER A 289 6.00 -14.19 -2.76
C SER A 289 6.34 -14.44 -1.30
N VAL A 290 5.35 -14.83 -0.51
CA VAL A 290 5.55 -15.22 0.88
C VAL A 290 5.93 -16.70 0.89
N SER A 291 7.23 -16.97 1.05
CA SER A 291 7.72 -18.33 1.26
C SER A 291 8.57 -18.38 2.53
N SER A 292 8.12 -19.21 3.48
CA SER A 292 8.86 -19.48 4.72
C SER A 292 10.16 -20.23 4.47
N PHE A 293 10.28 -20.95 3.35
CA PHE A 293 11.47 -21.72 2.97
C PHE A 293 12.64 -20.85 2.47
N SER A 294 12.37 -19.61 2.05
CA SER A 294 13.39 -18.67 1.57
C SER A 294 13.96 -17.76 2.67
N ILE A 295 13.41 -17.80 3.89
CA ILE A 295 13.91 -17.01 5.01
C ILE A 295 15.15 -17.73 5.58
N LYS A 296 16.34 -17.20 5.27
CA LYS A 296 17.59 -17.63 5.90
C LYS A 296 17.91 -16.70 7.06
N GLN A 297 17.59 -17.12 8.27
CA GLN A 297 17.97 -16.37 9.48
C GLN A 297 19.43 -16.67 9.80
N THR A 298 20.29 -15.67 9.61
CA THR A 298 21.67 -15.74 10.10
C THR A 298 21.65 -15.25 11.55
N VAL A 299 21.99 -16.13 12.48
CA VAL A 299 22.13 -15.74 13.89
C VAL A 299 23.37 -14.86 14.01
N VAL A 300 23.16 -13.55 14.08
CA VAL A 300 24.21 -12.60 14.43
C VAL A 300 24.35 -12.65 15.95
N SER A 301 25.50 -13.11 16.44
CA SER A 301 25.77 -13.29 17.87
C SER A 301 25.87 -11.98 18.64
N ASP A 302 26.01 -10.86 17.93
CA ASP A 302 26.29 -9.54 18.48
C ASP A 302 25.19 -8.61 17.92
N CYS A 303 24.07 -8.51 18.66
CA CYS A 303 22.79 -7.87 18.35
C CYS A 303 22.69 -6.86 17.18
N SER A 304 21.66 -7.00 16.33
CA SER A 304 20.85 -5.86 15.85
C SER A 304 19.54 -6.32 15.18
N PHE A 305 18.50 -5.51 15.41
CA PHE A 305 17.10 -5.61 14.99
C PHE A 305 16.80 -6.17 13.57
N VAL A 306 15.61 -6.74 13.45
CA VAL A 306 14.90 -7.03 12.19
C VAL A 306 14.29 -5.72 11.66
N ALA A 307 14.64 -5.34 10.44
CA ALA A 307 13.87 -4.52 9.52
C ALA A 307 14.10 -5.05 8.10
#